data_AF-A0A4Q0XVN0-F1
#
_entry.id   AF-A0A4Q0XVN0-F1
#
_cell.length_a   1.000
_cell.length_b   1.000
_cell.length_c   1.000
_cell.angle_alpha   90.00
_cell.angle_beta   90.00
_cell.angle_gamma   90.00
#
_symmetry.space_group_name_H-M   'P 1'
#
loop_
_entity.id
_entity.type
_entity.pdbx_description
1 polymer ?
#
loop_
_entity_poly.entity_id
_entity_poly.type
_entity_poly.pdbx_seq_one_letter_code
_entity_poly.pdbx_strand_id
1 'polypeptide(L)' 'MGLIENIKENAKKELKTIVLPESEDERVLKAAAMVLEEKTANIVLIGDEDTIKNDAKSCGAN' A
#
# COMPACT_ATOMS: atom_id res chain seq x y z
N MET A 1 12.55 11.97 -17.87
CA MET A 1 11.85 10.86 -17.19
C MET A 1 12.66 10.48 -15.98
N GLY A 2 12.13 10.69 -14.77
CA GLY A 2 12.83 10.40 -13.54
C GLY A 2 13.00 8.90 -13.32
N LEU A 3 14.02 8.51 -12.56
CA LEU A 3 14.26 7.09 -12.21
C LEU A 3 13.03 6.46 -11.55
N ILE A 4 12.37 7.19 -10.63
CA ILE A 4 11.20 6.69 -9.89
C ILE A 4 10.00 6.45 -10.82
N GLU A 5 9.77 7.32 -11.80
CA GLU A 5 8.68 7.15 -12.76
C GLU A 5 8.84 5.86 -13.57
N ASN A 6 10.06 5.59 -14.08
CA ASN A 6 10.34 4.35 -14.81
C ASN A 6 10.12 3.10 -13.94
N ILE A 7 10.49 3.14 -12.66
CA ILE A 7 10.25 2.03 -11.73
C ILE A 7 8.75 1.80 -11.54
N LYS A 8 7.98 2.88 -11.30
CA LYS A 8 6.53 2.81 -11.15
C LYS A 8 5.85 2.26 -12.41
N GLU A 9 6.27 2.69 -13.60
CA GLU A 9 5.74 2.16 -14.86
C GLU A 9 5.99 0.66 -15.04
N ASN A 10 7.19 0.20 -14.69
CA ASN A 10 7.49 -1.24 -14.76
C ASN A 10 6.71 -2.04 -13.72
N ALA A 11 6.52 -1.50 -12.51
CA ALA A 11 5.69 -2.13 -11.48
C ALA A 11 4.23 -2.27 -11.92
N LYS A 12 3.68 -1.29 -12.64
CA LYS A 12 2.33 -1.36 -13.23
C LYS A 12 2.19 -2.46 -14.29
N LYS A 13 3.25 -2.76 -15.04
CA LYS A 13 3.23 -3.83 -16.07
C LYS A 13 3.20 -5.23 -15.44
N GLU A 14 3.79 -5.38 -14.26
CA GLU A 14 3.86 -6.64 -13.54
C GLU A 14 3.53 -6.42 -12.07
N LEU A 15 2.23 -6.45 -11.75
CA LEU A 15 1.72 -6.21 -10.40
C LEU A 15 2.24 -7.30 -9.44
N LYS A 16 3.23 -6.92 -8.62
CA LYS A 16 3.75 -7.77 -7.55
C LYS A 16 2.91 -7.62 -6.29
N THR A 17 2.90 -8.67 -5.48
CA THR A 17 2.28 -8.64 -4.14
C THR A 17 3.35 -8.32 -3.10
N ILE A 18 3.11 -7.28 -2.30
CA ILE A 18 3.98 -6.82 -1.22
C ILE A 18 3.27 -7.07 0.10
N VAL A 19 3.94 -7.77 1.01
CA VAL A 19 3.43 -8.05 2.35
C VAL A 19 4.03 -7.02 3.32
N LEU A 20 3.18 -6.32 4.06
CA LEU A 20 3.58 -5.32 5.05
C LEU A 20 3.13 -5.80 6.44
N PRO A 21 4.06 -6.24 7.31
CA PRO A 21 3.73 -6.71 8.66
C PRO A 21 3.52 -5.58 9.68
N GLU A 22 3.84 -4.34 9.31
CA GLU A 22 3.74 -3.16 10.18
C GLU A 22 2.39 -2.46 10.00
N SER A 23 1.30 -3.22 10.11
CA SER A 23 -0.04 -2.72 9.78
C SER A 23 -0.62 -1.71 10.77
N GLU A 24 0.03 -1.53 11.93
CA GLU A 24 -0.32 -0.55 12.96
C GLU A 24 0.35 0.83 12.71
N ASP A 25 1.26 0.92 11.74
CA ASP A 25 1.93 2.19 11.42
C ASP A 25 1.10 2.98 10.40
N GLU A 26 0.63 4.16 10.80
CA GLU A 26 -0.13 5.08 9.95
C GLU A 26 0.58 5.39 8.61
N ARG A 27 1.91 5.47 8.60
CA ARG A 27 2.69 5.76 7.38
C ARG A 27 2.63 4.57 6.41
N VAL A 28 2.61 3.35 6.94
CA VAL A 28 2.50 2.11 6.16
C VAL A 28 1.09 2.01 5.57
N LEU A 29 0.05 2.33 6.34
CA LEU A 29 -1.32 2.37 5.85
C LEU A 29 -1.52 3.43 4.75
N LYS A 30 -0.98 4.64 4.93
CA LYS A 30 -1.00 5.69 3.90
C LYS A 30 -0.25 5.27 2.64
N ALA A 31 0.94 4.69 2.79
CA ALA A 31 1.71 4.18 1.65
C ALA A 31 0.96 3.06 0.92
N ALA A 32 0.33 2.15 1.65
CA ALA A 32 -0.50 1.09 1.08
C ALA A 32 -1.67 1.66 0.26
N ALA A 33 -2.37 2.66 0.80
CA ALA A 33 -3.43 3.37 0.09
C ALA A 33 -2.93 4.03 -1.20
N MET A 34 -1.80 4.74 -1.14
CA MET A 34 -1.18 5.36 -2.32
C MET A 34 -0.79 4.33 -3.38
N VAL A 35 -0.22 3.19 -2.98
CA VAL A 35 0.17 2.11 -3.89
C VAL A 35 -1.05 1.50 -4.58
N LEU A 36 -2.15 1.32 -3.83
CA LEU A 36 -3.42 0.83 -4.36
C LEU A 36 -4.06 1.84 -5.32
N GLU A 37 -4.06 3.14 -5.00
CA GLU A 37 -4.57 4.21 -5.87
C GLU A 37 -3.76 4.31 -7.17
N GLU A 38 -2.43 4.29 -7.06
CA GLU A 38 -1.54 4.32 -8.22
C GLU A 38 -1.52 2.99 -9.01
N LYS A 39 -2.11 1.92 -8.47
CA LYS A 39 -2.14 0.55 -9.02
C LYS A 39 -0.75 0.05 -9.39
N THR A 40 0.22 0.25 -8.50
CA THR A 40 1.63 -0.14 -8.75
C THR A 40 1.98 -1.51 -8.17
N ALA A 41 1.26 -1.98 -7.15
CA ALA A 41 1.42 -3.30 -6.55
C ALA A 41 0.15 -3.72 -5.79
N ASN A 42 0.02 -5.01 -5.51
CA ASN A 42 -0.98 -5.54 -4.59
C ASN A 42 -0.40 -5.52 -3.18
N ILE A 43 -1.09 -4.93 -2.22
CA ILE A 43 -0.64 -4.87 -0.82
C ILE A 43 -1.40 -5.90 0.02
N VAL A 44 -0.67 -6.62 0.87
CA VAL A 44 -1.22 -7.50 1.91
C VAL A 44 -0.70 -7.00 3.26
N LEU A 45 -1.61 -6.57 4.13
CA LEU A 45 -1.30 -6.19 5.49
C LEU A 45 -1.41 -7.42 6.39
N ILE A 46 -0.47 -7.57 7.34
CA ILE A 46 -0.54 -8.62 8.36
C ILE A 46 -0.71 -7.97 9.74
N GLY A 47 -1.78 -8.34 10.43
CA GLY A 47 -2.10 -7.89 11.78
C GLY A 47 -3.54 -8.23 12.16
N ASP A 48 -4.05 -7.60 13.21
CA ASP A 48 -5.44 -7.75 13.64
C ASP A 48 -6.40 -7.03 12.68
N GLU A 49 -7.40 -7.75 12.17
CA GLU A 49 -8.30 -7.22 11.14
C GLU A 49 -9.11 -6.02 11.62
N ASP A 50 -9.55 -6.02 12.89
CA ASP A 50 -10.38 -4.95 13.45
C ASP A 50 -9.56 -3.67 13.66
N THR A 51 -8.34 -3.81 14.18
CA THR A 51 -7.40 -2.68 14.33
C THR A 51 -7.05 -2.08 12.97
N ILE A 52 -6.67 -2.92 11.99
CA ILE A 52 -6.30 -2.45 10.65
C ILE A 52 -7.46 -1.72 9.98
N LYS A 53 -8.70 -2.23 10.08
CA LYS A 53 -9.88 -1.56 9.51
C LYS A 53 -10.17 -0.22 10.17
N ASN A 54 -10.00 -0.12 11.49
CA ASN A 54 -10.20 1.14 12.22
C ASN A 54 -9.12 2.18 11.88
N ASP A 55 -7.87 1.75 11.78
CA ASP A 55 -6.75 2.63 11.44
C ASP A 55 -6.81 3.06 9.97
N ALA A 56 -7.17 2.15 9.06
CA ALA A 56 -7.41 2.46 7.66
C ALA A 56 -8.51 3.52 7.52
N LYS A 57 -9.66 3.35 8.20
CA LYS A 57 -10.74 4.35 8.24
C LYS A 57 -10.26 5.69 8.78
N SER A 58 -9.47 5.68 9.85
CA SER A 58 -8.92 6.90 10.46
C SER A 58 -7.94 7.62 9.53
N CYS A 59 -7.25 6.88 8.67
CA CYS A 59 -6.32 7.39 7.66
C CYS A 59 -6.98 7.76 6.32
N GLY A 60 -8.29 7.53 6.15
CA GLY A 60 -9.01 7.77 4.89
C GLY A 60 -8.75 6.71 3.81
N ALA A 61 -8.25 5.53 4.19
CA ALA A 61 -8.10 4.37 3.33
C ALA A 61 -9.34 3.44 3.47
N ASN A 62 -9.86 2.93 2.35
CA ASN A 62 -11.04 2.04 2.29
C ASN A 62 -10.66 0.56 2.40
#